data_AF-A0A3E0NE52-F1
#
_entry.id   AF-A0A3E0NE52-F1
#
_cell.length_a   1.000
_cell.length_b   1.000
_cell.length_c   1.000
_cell.angle_alpha   90.00
_cell.angle_beta   90.00
_cell.angle_gamma   90.00
#
_symmetry.space_group_name_H-M   'P 1'
#
loop_
_entity.id
_entity.type
_entity.pdbx_description
1 polymer ?
#
loop_
_entity_poly.entity_id
_entity_poly.type
_entity_poly.pdbx_seq_one_letter_code
_entity_poly.pdbx_strand_id
1 'polypeptide(L)'
;MAPPVWHLEVGDGPLVATAIHDGHDVRPDVAELMALGDAERRREEDPYTGQWTSIAPTRVIGRHSRFEVDLNRPRDKAVYISPLDAWGLTVWSDTPSDALVERSLAAYDEFYAAVEQLFLQLCAANERVVVFDLHSYNHRRQGPNEPAADAKDHPEVNVGTGTMSDRRRWEKVIDRFIADLASFDFLGRRLDVRENVKFRGGNFAHWLHATFPANVCVLSIEFKKFFMDEWTGEADVEQIEAIRKALESTIPGVLAELERL
;
A
#
# COMPACT_ATOMS: atom_id res chain seq x y z
N MET A 1 20.46 -7.42 -16.84
CA MET A 1 19.10 -7.80 -16.41
C MET A 1 18.31 -6.53 -16.18
N ALA A 2 17.03 -6.49 -16.52
CA ALA A 2 16.17 -5.36 -16.14
C ALA A 2 16.11 -5.27 -14.60
N PRO A 3 15.95 -4.07 -14.02
CA PRO A 3 15.75 -3.98 -12.58
C PRO A 3 14.47 -4.72 -12.16
N PRO A 4 14.41 -5.26 -10.94
CA PRO A 4 13.21 -5.89 -10.41
C PRO A 4 12.06 -4.88 -10.32
N VAL A 5 10.82 -5.40 -10.35
CA VAL A 5 9.60 -4.57 -10.27
C VAL A 5 9.35 -3.96 -8.88
N TRP A 6 10.24 -4.24 -7.92
CA TRP A 6 10.24 -3.68 -6.58
C TRP A 6 11.67 -3.27 -6.17
N HIS A 7 11.75 -2.47 -5.11
CA HIS A 7 12.96 -2.18 -4.38
C HIS A 7 12.84 -2.75 -2.96
N LEU A 8 13.93 -3.34 -2.45
CA LEU A 8 14.03 -3.89 -1.10
C LEU A 8 15.26 -3.30 -0.41
N GLU A 9 15.02 -2.68 0.74
CA GLU A 9 16.06 -2.25 1.69
C GLU A 9 15.80 -2.97 3.01
N VAL A 10 16.83 -3.58 3.60
CA VAL A 10 16.72 -4.35 4.84
C VAL A 10 17.50 -3.66 5.94
N GLY A 11 16.86 -3.47 7.08
CA GLY A 11 17.46 -2.92 8.30
C GLY A 11 17.04 -3.69 9.54
N ASP A 12 17.56 -3.28 10.68
CA ASP A 12 17.34 -3.98 11.95
C ASP A 12 16.00 -3.62 12.60
N GLY A 13 15.36 -4.61 13.23
CA GLY A 13 14.17 -4.45 14.05
C GLY A 13 12.87 -4.99 13.44
N PRO A 14 11.76 -4.91 14.19
CA PRO A 14 10.52 -5.60 13.85
C PRO A 14 9.54 -4.75 13.01
N LEU A 15 9.92 -3.54 12.61
CA LEU A 15 9.07 -2.65 11.80
C LEU A 15 9.45 -2.71 10.33
N VAL A 16 8.47 -3.01 9.48
CA VAL A 16 8.57 -2.96 8.02
C VAL A 16 7.60 -1.92 7.49
N ALA A 17 8.00 -1.13 6.50
CA ALA A 17 7.07 -0.29 5.74
C ALA A 17 7.02 -0.73 4.26
N THR A 18 5.82 -0.85 3.73
CA THR A 18 5.59 -1.22 2.33
C THR A 18 4.83 -0.15 1.59
N ALA A 19 5.12 0.02 0.30
CA ALA A 19 4.43 0.94 -0.61
C ALA A 19 4.37 0.29 -1.99
N ILE A 20 3.57 -0.77 -2.09
CA ILE A 20 3.58 -1.70 -3.24
C ILE A 20 2.88 -1.13 -4.49
N HIS A 21 2.24 0.04 -4.37
CA HIS A 21 1.57 0.77 -5.45
C HIS A 21 2.17 2.16 -5.74
N ASP A 22 3.35 2.48 -5.20
CA ASP A 22 4.05 3.76 -5.45
C ASP A 22 4.55 3.91 -6.90
N GLY A 23 4.87 2.76 -7.52
CA GLY A 23 5.54 2.68 -8.80
C GLY A 23 4.72 3.16 -9.99
N HIS A 24 5.40 3.79 -10.95
CA HIS A 24 4.83 4.24 -12.22
C HIS A 24 5.52 3.60 -13.44
N ASP A 25 6.64 2.89 -13.25
CA ASP A 25 7.39 2.31 -14.36
C ASP A 25 6.53 1.26 -15.10
N VAL A 26 6.67 1.18 -16.42
CA VAL A 26 6.00 0.17 -17.24
C VAL A 26 7.02 -0.39 -18.21
N ARG A 27 7.08 -1.72 -18.37
CA ARG A 27 7.94 -2.31 -19.39
C ARG A 27 7.56 -1.81 -20.80
N PRO A 28 8.53 -1.59 -21.71
CA PRO A 28 8.23 -1.06 -23.04
C PRO A 28 7.19 -1.86 -23.84
N ASP A 29 7.25 -3.19 -23.80
CA ASP A 29 6.30 -4.08 -24.48
C ASP A 29 4.88 -3.98 -23.91
N VAL A 30 4.76 -3.72 -22.60
CA VAL A 30 3.48 -3.48 -21.93
C VAL A 30 2.95 -2.10 -22.27
N ALA A 31 3.81 -1.08 -22.30
CA ALA A 31 3.43 0.29 -22.62
C ALA A 31 2.90 0.46 -24.06
N GLU A 32 3.44 -0.31 -25.02
CA GLU A 32 2.95 -0.33 -26.41
C GLU A 32 1.48 -0.80 -26.52
N LEU A 33 1.03 -1.66 -25.61
CA LEU A 33 -0.33 -2.20 -25.60
C LEU A 33 -1.25 -1.51 -24.57
N MET A 34 -0.69 -0.68 -23.70
CA MET A 34 -1.45 0.03 -22.66
C MET A 34 -2.36 1.09 -23.29
N ALA A 35 -3.67 1.00 -23.04
CA ALA A 35 -4.64 2.01 -23.44
C ALA A 35 -4.68 3.20 -22.48
N LEU A 36 -4.29 3.01 -21.21
CA LEU A 36 -4.30 4.07 -20.20
C LEU A 36 -3.13 5.03 -20.38
N GLY A 37 -3.43 6.32 -20.39
CA GLY A 37 -2.43 7.38 -20.35
C GLY A 37 -1.72 7.49 -18.99
N ASP A 38 -0.65 8.29 -18.97
CA ASP A 38 0.16 8.59 -17.78
C ASP A 38 -0.69 9.09 -16.60
N ALA A 39 -1.50 10.13 -16.83
CA ALA A 39 -2.37 10.73 -15.82
C ALA A 39 -3.46 9.76 -15.31
N GLU A 40 -4.01 8.92 -16.18
CA GLU A 40 -5.03 7.94 -15.79
C GLU A 40 -4.46 6.86 -14.86
N ARG A 41 -3.27 6.34 -15.20
CA ARG A 41 -2.57 5.39 -14.33
C ARG A 41 -2.20 6.01 -13.00
N ARG A 42 -1.57 7.19 -13.04
CA ARG A 42 -1.08 7.91 -11.86
C ARG A 42 -2.20 8.27 -10.88
N ARG A 43 -3.42 8.45 -11.37
CA ARG A 43 -4.60 8.67 -10.51
C ARG A 43 -4.98 7.42 -9.70
N GLU A 44 -4.86 6.21 -10.24
CA GLU A 44 -5.25 4.97 -9.54
C GLU A 44 -4.07 4.23 -8.88
N GLU A 45 -2.84 4.67 -9.14
CA GLU A 45 -1.64 4.34 -8.36
C GLU A 45 -1.57 5.14 -7.06
N ASP A 46 -0.57 4.85 -6.23
CA ASP A 46 -0.40 5.45 -4.91
C ASP A 46 0.90 6.27 -4.84
N PRO A 47 1.06 7.31 -5.69
CA PRO A 47 2.31 8.06 -5.76
C PRO A 47 2.65 8.68 -4.41
N TYR A 48 3.95 8.83 -4.15
CA TYR A 48 4.53 9.44 -2.95
C TYR A 48 4.49 8.56 -1.69
N THR A 49 3.72 7.46 -1.68
CA THR A 49 3.71 6.49 -0.57
C THR A 49 5.08 5.88 -0.31
N GLY A 50 5.89 5.71 -1.37
CA GLY A 50 7.27 5.25 -1.29
C GLY A 50 8.14 6.15 -0.41
N GLN A 51 7.88 7.45 -0.35
CA GLN A 51 8.61 8.39 0.52
C GLN A 51 8.33 8.13 2.00
N TRP A 52 7.09 7.79 2.34
CA TRP A 52 6.68 7.55 3.72
C TRP A 52 7.31 6.29 4.32
N THR A 53 7.70 5.32 3.49
CA THR A 53 8.35 4.10 3.99
C THR A 53 9.70 4.38 4.68
N SER A 54 10.31 5.57 4.51
CA SER A 54 11.59 5.92 5.14
C SER A 54 11.55 5.97 6.68
N ILE A 55 10.36 5.88 7.27
CA ILE A 55 10.17 5.79 8.73
C ILE A 55 10.57 4.43 9.30
N ALA A 56 10.69 3.41 8.46
CA ALA A 56 11.00 2.04 8.87
C ALA A 56 12.41 1.64 8.40
N PRO A 57 13.11 0.80 9.18
CA PRO A 57 14.43 0.30 8.82
C PRO A 57 14.38 -0.68 7.64
N THR A 58 13.31 -1.46 7.51
CA THR A 58 13.08 -2.37 6.37
C THR A 58 11.97 -1.82 5.49
N ARG A 59 12.21 -1.75 4.17
CA ARG A 59 11.31 -1.10 3.19
C ARG A 59 11.11 -1.97 1.95
N VAL A 60 9.85 -2.12 1.53
CA VAL A 60 9.48 -2.79 0.27
C VAL A 60 8.65 -1.84 -0.59
N ILE A 61 9.18 -1.40 -1.73
CA ILE A 61 8.56 -0.37 -2.56
C ILE A 61 8.31 -0.94 -3.95
N GLY A 62 7.06 -0.89 -4.43
CA GLY A 62 6.74 -1.24 -5.82
C GLY A 62 7.30 -0.18 -6.76
N ARG A 63 7.96 -0.58 -7.84
CA ARG A 63 8.54 0.34 -8.83
C ARG A 63 7.71 0.45 -10.09
N HIS A 64 7.03 -0.64 -10.44
CA HIS A 64 6.17 -0.69 -11.62
C HIS A 64 4.74 -0.30 -11.29
N SER A 65 4.06 0.24 -12.30
CA SER A 65 2.63 0.51 -12.26
C SER A 65 1.85 -0.75 -11.92
N ARG A 66 0.86 -0.59 -11.04
CA ARG A 66 -0.12 -1.64 -10.74
C ARG A 66 -0.90 -2.12 -11.96
N PHE A 67 -0.90 -1.35 -13.05
CA PHE A 67 -1.54 -1.73 -14.31
C PHE A 67 -0.70 -2.69 -15.16
N GLU A 68 0.62 -2.78 -14.92
CA GLU A 68 1.43 -3.88 -15.47
C GLU A 68 1.22 -5.16 -14.67
N VAL A 69 1.33 -5.06 -13.34
CA VAL A 69 1.13 -6.16 -12.41
C VAL A 69 0.81 -5.63 -11.01
N ASP A 70 -0.38 -5.96 -10.49
CA ASP A 70 -0.81 -5.52 -9.17
C ASP A 70 -0.37 -6.50 -8.08
N LEU A 71 0.65 -6.10 -7.33
CA LEU A 71 1.22 -6.89 -6.22
C LEU A 71 0.24 -7.09 -5.05
N ASN A 72 -0.87 -6.35 -5.00
CA ASN A 72 -1.92 -6.44 -3.97
C ASN A 72 -3.17 -7.19 -4.46
N ARG A 73 -3.07 -7.93 -5.56
CA ARG A 73 -4.07 -8.90 -6.04
C ARG A 73 -3.57 -10.34 -5.93
N PRO A 74 -4.48 -11.32 -5.80
CA PRO A 74 -4.13 -12.72 -6.01
C PRO A 74 -3.49 -12.91 -7.39
N ARG A 75 -2.56 -13.87 -7.52
CA ARG A 75 -1.78 -14.09 -8.75
C ARG A 75 -2.65 -14.19 -10.02
N ASP A 76 -3.76 -14.92 -9.96
CA ASP A 76 -4.70 -15.10 -11.07
C ASP A 76 -5.45 -13.82 -11.49
N LYS A 77 -5.32 -12.75 -10.70
CA LYS A 77 -5.92 -11.43 -10.92
C LYS A 77 -4.91 -10.29 -10.87
N ALA A 78 -3.61 -10.62 -10.85
CA ALA A 78 -2.54 -9.62 -10.77
C ALA A 78 -2.39 -8.82 -12.07
N VAL A 79 -2.87 -9.35 -13.19
CA VAL A 79 -2.94 -8.63 -14.46
C VAL A 79 -4.41 -8.39 -14.81
N TYR A 80 -4.78 -7.13 -15.01
CA TYR A 80 -6.15 -6.72 -15.26
C TYR A 80 -6.56 -7.03 -16.70
N ILE A 81 -7.32 -8.10 -16.92
CA ILE A 81 -7.79 -8.48 -18.26
C ILE A 81 -9.09 -7.76 -18.63
N SER A 82 -10.03 -7.66 -17.69
CA SER A 82 -11.35 -7.07 -17.91
C SER A 82 -11.46 -5.71 -17.22
N PRO A 83 -12.21 -4.74 -17.78
CA PRO A 83 -12.49 -3.48 -17.11
C PRO A 83 -13.12 -3.63 -15.71
N LEU A 84 -13.86 -4.72 -15.48
CA LEU A 84 -14.43 -5.01 -14.16
C LEU A 84 -13.36 -5.24 -13.09
N ASP A 85 -12.16 -5.67 -13.50
CA ASP A 85 -11.03 -5.88 -12.59
C ASP A 85 -10.29 -4.56 -12.28
N ALA A 86 -10.50 -3.52 -13.09
CA ALA A 86 -9.78 -2.24 -13.06
C ALA A 86 -10.72 -1.02 -12.93
N TRP A 87 -11.74 -1.08 -12.06
CA TRP A 87 -12.65 0.05 -11.80
C TRP A 87 -13.39 0.59 -13.04
N GLY A 88 -13.63 -0.27 -14.03
CA GLY A 88 -14.26 0.09 -15.31
C GLY A 88 -13.29 0.64 -16.35
N LEU A 89 -11.98 0.65 -16.07
CA LEU A 89 -10.96 1.14 -16.99
C LEU A 89 -10.56 0.09 -18.02
N THR A 90 -10.46 0.52 -19.27
CA THR A 90 -9.86 -0.30 -20.34
C THR A 90 -8.35 -0.18 -20.26
N VAL A 91 -7.68 -1.21 -19.70
CA VAL A 91 -6.22 -1.21 -19.49
C VAL A 91 -5.46 -1.42 -20.81
N TRP A 92 -5.98 -2.25 -21.70
CA TRP A 92 -5.30 -2.67 -22.93
C TRP A 92 -6.02 -2.17 -24.19
N SER A 93 -5.25 -1.77 -25.20
CA SER A 93 -5.79 -1.35 -26.51
C SER A 93 -6.23 -2.54 -27.37
N ASP A 94 -5.64 -3.72 -27.13
CA ASP A 94 -6.05 -5.01 -27.67
C ASP A 94 -5.76 -6.10 -26.62
N THR A 95 -6.25 -7.33 -26.84
CA THR A 95 -6.07 -8.45 -25.92
C THR A 95 -4.58 -8.78 -25.75
N PRO A 96 -4.02 -8.71 -24.53
CA PRO A 96 -2.63 -9.08 -24.30
C PRO A 96 -2.40 -10.57 -24.58
N SER A 97 -1.28 -10.89 -25.22
CA SER A 97 -0.88 -12.29 -25.42
C SER A 97 -0.53 -12.97 -24.09
N ASP A 98 -0.74 -14.28 -24.01
CA ASP A 98 -0.37 -15.09 -22.85
C ASP A 98 1.10 -14.90 -22.46
N ALA A 99 2.01 -14.78 -23.44
CA ALA A 99 3.43 -14.56 -23.19
C ALA A 99 3.73 -13.21 -22.50
N LEU A 100 2.98 -12.15 -22.84
CA LEU A 100 3.11 -10.83 -22.20
C LEU A 100 2.64 -10.89 -20.74
N VAL A 101 1.51 -11.56 -20.51
CA VAL A 101 0.92 -11.77 -19.17
C VAL A 101 1.84 -12.62 -18.31
N GLU A 102 2.29 -13.78 -18.79
CA GLU A 102 3.17 -14.68 -18.04
C GLU A 102 4.49 -14.02 -17.65
N ARG A 103 5.02 -13.11 -18.49
CA ARG A 103 6.22 -12.35 -18.14
C ARG A 103 5.99 -11.41 -16.95
N SER A 104 4.81 -10.80 -16.85
CA SER A 104 4.42 -9.98 -15.69
C SER A 104 4.16 -10.84 -14.45
N LEU A 105 3.55 -12.02 -14.63
CA LEU A 105 3.33 -12.97 -13.53
C LEU A 105 4.64 -13.58 -13.01
N ALA A 106 5.65 -13.78 -13.86
CA ALA A 106 6.97 -14.20 -13.41
C ALA A 106 7.60 -13.16 -12.45
N ALA A 107 7.45 -11.86 -12.75
CA ALA A 107 7.92 -10.80 -11.86
C ALA A 107 7.13 -10.75 -10.53
N TYR A 108 5.83 -11.04 -10.56
CA TYR A 108 5.01 -11.23 -9.36
C TYR A 108 5.52 -12.39 -8.50
N ASP A 109 5.82 -13.53 -9.13
CA ASP A 109 6.31 -14.72 -8.42
C ASP A 109 7.68 -14.45 -7.77
N GLU A 110 8.58 -13.76 -8.48
CA GLU A 110 9.86 -13.31 -7.93
C GLU A 110 9.69 -12.36 -6.73
N PHE A 111 8.73 -11.43 -6.79
CA PHE A 111 8.41 -10.52 -5.69
C PHE A 111 7.94 -11.29 -4.45
N TYR A 112 6.94 -12.17 -4.59
CA TYR A 112 6.41 -12.93 -3.46
C TYR A 112 7.45 -13.90 -2.86
N ALA A 113 8.30 -14.51 -3.69
CA ALA A 113 9.42 -15.32 -3.20
C ALA A 113 10.42 -14.48 -2.38
N ALA A 114 10.77 -13.27 -2.85
CA ALA A 114 11.68 -12.38 -2.11
C ALA A 114 11.07 -11.90 -0.80
N VAL A 115 9.77 -11.55 -0.78
CA VAL A 115 9.05 -11.17 0.44
C VAL A 115 8.97 -12.33 1.42
N GLU A 116 8.69 -13.56 0.95
CA GLU A 116 8.66 -14.73 1.82
C GLU A 116 10.02 -14.93 2.53
N GLN A 117 11.12 -14.86 1.78
CA GLN A 117 12.46 -14.97 2.36
C GLN A 117 12.76 -13.86 3.37
N LEU A 118 12.35 -12.62 3.07
CA LEU A 118 12.47 -11.50 3.99
C LEU A 118 11.75 -11.76 5.31
N PHE A 119 10.47 -12.14 5.25
CA PHE A 119 9.67 -12.34 6.46
C PHE A 119 10.07 -13.58 7.24
N LEU A 120 10.58 -14.63 6.59
CA LEU A 120 11.21 -15.76 7.28
C LEU A 120 12.41 -15.29 8.13
N GLN A 121 13.27 -14.44 7.59
CA GLN A 121 14.43 -13.89 8.31
C GLN A 121 13.99 -12.94 9.44
N LEU A 122 13.05 -12.05 9.17
CA LEU A 122 12.55 -11.11 10.17
C LEU A 122 11.86 -11.82 11.34
N CYS A 123 11.06 -12.86 11.08
CA CYS A 123 10.39 -13.64 12.12
C CYS A 123 11.36 -14.56 12.89
N ALA A 124 12.51 -14.91 12.29
CA ALA A 124 13.57 -15.63 13.00
C ALA A 124 14.36 -14.71 13.95
N ALA A 125 14.55 -13.44 13.55
CA ALA A 125 15.26 -12.43 14.34
C ALA A 125 14.37 -11.75 15.39
N ASN A 126 13.07 -11.64 15.12
CA ASN A 126 12.09 -10.99 15.97
C ASN A 126 10.88 -11.91 16.13
N GLU A 127 10.42 -12.15 17.35
CA GLU A 127 9.25 -13.02 17.59
C GLU A 127 8.01 -12.53 16.83
N ARG A 128 7.87 -11.21 16.68
CA ARG A 128 6.76 -10.54 16.01
C ARG A 128 7.25 -9.39 15.15
N VAL A 129 6.56 -9.16 14.05
CA VAL A 129 6.84 -8.11 13.06
C VAL A 129 5.57 -7.32 12.81
N VAL A 130 5.68 -6.00 12.77
CA VAL A 130 4.59 -5.10 12.37
C VAL A 130 4.91 -4.48 11.01
N VAL A 131 3.93 -4.47 10.14
CA VAL A 131 4.03 -3.95 8.77
C VAL A 131 3.09 -2.77 8.63
N PHE A 132 3.66 -1.61 8.29
CA PHE A 132 2.91 -0.46 7.82
C PHE A 132 2.79 -0.57 6.31
N ASP A 133 1.65 -1.07 5.84
CA ASP A 133 1.36 -1.25 4.43
C ASP A 133 0.67 0.00 3.88
N LEU A 134 1.50 0.89 3.34
CA LEU A 134 1.15 2.27 3.02
C LEU A 134 0.54 2.37 1.62
N HIS A 135 -0.66 2.91 1.59
CA HIS A 135 -1.48 3.09 0.41
C HIS A 135 -2.12 4.48 0.39
N SER A 136 -2.73 4.82 -0.74
CA SER A 136 -3.55 6.02 -0.84
C SER A 136 -4.75 5.81 -1.74
N TYR A 137 -5.79 6.63 -1.59
CA TYR A 137 -7.00 6.43 -2.36
C TYR A 137 -7.72 7.72 -2.76
N ASN A 138 -8.41 7.62 -3.90
CA ASN A 138 -9.17 8.71 -4.50
C ASN A 138 -10.50 8.97 -3.77
N HIS A 139 -10.82 10.24 -3.57
CA HIS A 139 -12.09 10.73 -3.03
C HIS A 139 -12.80 11.73 -3.96
N ARG A 140 -12.20 12.16 -5.06
CA ARG A 140 -12.79 13.04 -6.09
C ARG A 140 -12.99 12.32 -7.42
N ARG A 141 -13.53 11.09 -7.37
CA ARG A 141 -13.69 10.21 -8.56
C ARG A 141 -14.59 10.78 -9.65
N GLN A 142 -15.58 11.61 -9.31
CA GLN A 142 -16.57 12.12 -10.27
C GLN A 142 -16.05 13.29 -11.12
N GLY A 143 -14.99 13.97 -10.69
CA GLY A 143 -14.41 15.10 -11.42
C GLY A 143 -13.60 16.02 -10.49
N PRO A 144 -12.70 16.86 -11.04
CA PRO A 144 -11.92 17.80 -10.24
C PRO A 144 -12.81 18.86 -9.58
N ASN A 145 -13.91 19.24 -10.24
CA ASN A 145 -14.88 20.23 -9.76
C ASN A 145 -16.11 19.61 -9.10
N GLU A 146 -16.18 18.28 -9.02
CA GLU A 146 -17.31 17.58 -8.42
C GLU A 146 -17.15 17.48 -6.89
N PRO A 147 -18.25 17.27 -6.15
CA PRO A 147 -18.18 17.03 -4.72
C PRO A 147 -17.25 15.85 -4.39
N ALA A 148 -16.44 16.04 -3.35
CA ALA A 148 -15.72 14.95 -2.73
C ALA A 148 -16.70 13.89 -2.21
N ALA A 149 -16.25 12.64 -2.15
CA ALA A 149 -16.99 11.55 -1.55
C ALA A 149 -17.29 11.84 -0.07
N ASP A 150 -18.43 11.32 0.41
CA ASP A 150 -18.89 11.55 1.78
C ASP A 150 -17.82 11.09 2.79
N ALA A 151 -17.43 12.02 3.65
CA ALA A 151 -16.47 11.77 4.72
C ALA A 151 -16.89 10.62 5.62
N LYS A 152 -18.20 10.36 5.79
CA LYS A 152 -18.72 9.23 6.56
C LYS A 152 -18.10 7.89 6.12
N ASP A 153 -17.95 7.68 4.82
CA ASP A 153 -17.41 6.44 4.25
C ASP A 153 -15.96 6.61 3.71
N HIS A 154 -15.38 7.81 3.84
CA HIS A 154 -14.06 8.19 3.33
C HIS A 154 -13.25 8.96 4.39
N PRO A 155 -12.79 8.28 5.46
CA PRO A 155 -11.94 8.90 6.49
C PRO A 155 -10.67 9.50 5.89
N GLU A 156 -10.01 10.41 6.59
CA GLU A 156 -8.71 10.89 6.11
C GLU A 156 -7.66 9.78 6.10
N VAL A 157 -7.73 8.88 7.08
CA VAL A 157 -6.91 7.66 7.14
C VAL A 157 -7.81 6.48 7.44
N ASN A 158 -7.81 5.47 6.58
CA ASN A 158 -8.41 4.17 6.86
C ASN A 158 -7.33 3.18 7.28
N VAL A 159 -7.51 2.49 8.40
CA VAL A 159 -6.64 1.40 8.84
C VAL A 159 -7.36 0.06 8.62
N GLY A 160 -6.91 -0.69 7.62
CA GLY A 160 -7.41 -2.01 7.28
C GLY A 160 -6.74 -3.10 8.11
N THR A 161 -7.55 -3.86 8.85
CA THR A 161 -7.10 -4.98 9.72
C THR A 161 -7.94 -6.24 9.53
N GLY A 162 -8.92 -6.19 8.62
CA GLY A 162 -9.92 -7.24 8.43
C GLY A 162 -9.37 -8.52 7.77
N THR A 163 -8.14 -8.53 7.29
CA THR A 163 -7.46 -9.74 6.79
C THR A 163 -6.90 -10.63 7.91
N MET A 164 -6.78 -10.10 9.13
CA MET A 164 -6.26 -10.84 10.28
C MET A 164 -7.24 -11.93 10.72
N SER A 165 -6.78 -13.17 10.76
CA SER A 165 -7.55 -14.29 11.31
C SER A 165 -7.78 -14.17 12.82
N ASP A 166 -6.82 -13.58 13.54
CA ASP A 166 -6.87 -13.30 14.98
C ASP A 166 -6.55 -11.82 15.26
N ARG A 167 -7.48 -10.92 14.94
CA ARG A 167 -7.34 -9.47 15.25
C ARG A 167 -7.11 -9.22 16.74
N ARG A 168 -7.69 -10.03 17.64
CA ARG A 168 -7.62 -9.81 19.10
C ARG A 168 -6.18 -9.85 19.62
N ARG A 169 -5.34 -10.73 19.06
CA ARG A 169 -3.91 -10.76 19.35
C ARG A 169 -3.23 -9.41 19.17
N TRP A 170 -3.65 -8.66 18.16
CA TRP A 170 -3.01 -7.40 17.75
C TRP A 170 -3.75 -6.16 18.22
N GLU A 171 -4.85 -6.31 18.98
CA GLU A 171 -5.74 -5.22 19.37
C GLU A 171 -5.00 -4.06 20.01
N LYS A 172 -4.06 -4.32 20.94
CA LYS A 172 -3.29 -3.25 21.60
C LYS A 172 -2.38 -2.50 20.63
N VAL A 173 -1.76 -3.18 19.67
CA VAL A 173 -0.92 -2.56 18.64
C VAL A 173 -1.77 -1.69 17.70
N ILE A 174 -2.92 -2.23 17.25
CA ILE A 174 -3.86 -1.53 16.35
C ILE A 174 -4.42 -0.29 17.03
N ASP A 175 -4.99 -0.44 18.22
CA ASP A 175 -5.62 0.65 18.96
C ASP A 175 -4.59 1.74 19.28
N ARG A 176 -3.35 1.34 19.60
CA ARG A 176 -2.28 2.29 19.87
C ARG A 176 -1.88 3.08 18.63
N PHE A 177 -1.70 2.42 17.49
CA PHE A 177 -1.41 3.10 16.22
C PHE A 177 -2.49 4.13 15.88
N ILE A 178 -3.77 3.73 15.95
CA ILE A 178 -4.91 4.61 15.62
C ILE A 178 -4.96 5.80 16.58
N ALA A 179 -4.82 5.56 17.89
CA ALA A 179 -4.88 6.61 18.90
C ALA A 179 -3.73 7.62 18.75
N ASP A 180 -2.50 7.15 18.54
CA ASP A 180 -1.33 8.01 18.37
C ASP A 180 -1.47 8.85 17.09
N LEU A 181 -1.87 8.23 15.96
CA LEU A 181 -2.04 8.95 14.69
C LEU A 181 -3.18 9.98 14.75
N ALA A 182 -4.31 9.64 15.36
CA ALA A 182 -5.43 10.57 15.56
C ALA A 182 -5.09 11.72 16.51
N SER A 183 -4.14 11.49 17.43
CA SER A 183 -3.69 12.48 18.41
C SER A 183 -2.48 13.29 17.93
N PHE A 184 -1.97 13.05 16.74
CA PHE A 184 -0.88 13.84 16.15
C PHE A 184 -1.37 15.25 15.77
N ASP A 185 -0.53 16.27 15.95
CA ASP A 185 -0.84 17.64 15.50
C ASP A 185 -0.47 17.76 14.02
N PHE A 186 -1.45 17.50 13.16
CA PHE A 186 -1.31 17.57 11.73
C PHE A 186 -1.58 19.00 11.27
N LEU A 187 -0.53 19.83 11.20
CA LEU A 187 -0.62 21.21 10.69
C LEU A 187 -1.68 22.06 11.42
N GLY A 188 -1.77 21.94 12.74
CA GLY A 188 -2.72 22.68 13.58
C GLY A 188 -4.09 22.03 13.74
N ARG A 189 -4.27 20.79 13.27
CA ARG A 189 -5.51 20.02 13.40
C ARG A 189 -5.26 18.54 13.71
N ARG A 190 -6.34 17.79 13.95
CA ARG A 190 -6.30 16.31 14.06
C ARG A 190 -6.76 15.66 12.77
N LEU A 191 -6.25 14.46 12.51
CA LEU A 191 -6.70 13.61 11.41
C LEU A 191 -7.89 12.75 11.82
N ASP A 192 -8.82 12.54 10.90
CA ASP A 192 -9.86 11.51 11.01
C ASP A 192 -9.30 10.12 10.65
N VAL A 193 -8.92 9.35 11.68
CA VAL A 193 -8.33 8.01 11.55
C VAL A 193 -9.34 6.96 12.01
N ARG A 194 -9.74 6.05 11.12
CA ARG A 194 -10.75 5.02 11.41
C ARG A 194 -10.39 3.66 10.87
N GLU A 195 -10.80 2.63 11.59
CA GLU A 195 -10.52 1.24 11.24
C GLU A 195 -11.61 0.65 10.33
N ASN A 196 -11.23 -0.05 9.26
CA ASN A 196 -12.12 -0.90 8.44
C ASN A 196 -13.38 -0.22 7.87
N VAL A 197 -13.37 1.10 7.65
CA VAL A 197 -14.52 1.85 7.12
C VAL A 197 -14.66 1.60 5.62
N LYS A 198 -13.62 1.93 4.86
CA LYS A 198 -13.62 1.83 3.39
C LYS A 198 -12.87 0.59 2.92
N PHE A 199 -11.75 0.29 3.56
CA PHE A 199 -10.87 -0.82 3.18
C PHE A 199 -10.56 -1.68 4.39
N ARG A 200 -10.43 -2.99 4.16
CA ARG A 200 -10.19 -3.99 5.22
C ARG A 200 -8.84 -4.71 5.10
N GLY A 201 -7.98 -4.25 4.17
CA GLY A 201 -6.76 -4.92 3.76
C GLY A 201 -6.88 -5.56 2.37
N GLY A 202 -5.74 -5.74 1.70
CA GLY A 202 -5.62 -6.31 0.36
C GLY A 202 -5.04 -7.73 0.33
N ASN A 203 -4.66 -8.22 -0.85
CA ASN A 203 -4.06 -9.55 -1.00
C ASN A 203 -2.71 -9.66 -0.29
N PHE A 204 -1.90 -8.60 -0.31
CA PHE A 204 -0.56 -8.63 0.28
C PHE A 204 -0.65 -8.86 1.80
N ALA A 205 -1.48 -8.08 2.49
CA ALA A 205 -1.78 -8.27 3.90
C ALA A 205 -2.38 -9.65 4.19
N HIS A 206 -3.35 -10.10 3.38
CA HIS A 206 -3.97 -11.41 3.52
C HIS A 206 -2.96 -12.56 3.40
N TRP A 207 -2.10 -12.51 2.39
CA TRP A 207 -1.05 -13.50 2.16
C TRP A 207 -0.05 -13.53 3.32
N LEU A 208 0.41 -12.36 3.81
CA LEU A 208 1.30 -12.30 4.97
C LEU A 208 0.65 -12.91 6.23
N HIS A 209 -0.63 -12.63 6.49
CA HIS A 209 -1.35 -13.22 7.62
C HIS A 209 -1.58 -14.73 7.46
N ALA A 210 -1.73 -15.22 6.23
CA ALA A 210 -1.87 -16.64 5.96
C ALA A 210 -0.53 -17.40 6.13
N THR A 211 0.57 -16.80 5.67
CA THR A 211 1.91 -17.39 5.72
C THR A 211 2.53 -17.29 7.12
N PHE A 212 2.28 -16.19 7.84
CA PHE A 212 2.86 -15.90 9.16
C PHE A 212 1.80 -15.51 10.21
N PRO A 213 0.78 -16.37 10.47
CA PRO A 213 -0.42 -16.00 11.23
C PRO A 213 -0.16 -15.58 12.68
N ALA A 214 0.92 -16.07 13.28
CA ALA A 214 1.27 -15.79 14.67
C ALA A 214 2.28 -14.63 14.82
N ASN A 215 3.01 -14.30 13.76
CA ASN A 215 4.20 -13.46 13.82
C ASN A 215 3.98 -12.08 13.19
N VAL A 216 3.16 -11.97 12.14
CA VAL A 216 3.06 -10.73 11.35
C VAL A 216 1.74 -10.02 11.60
N CYS A 217 1.82 -8.76 12.02
CA CYS A 217 0.72 -7.81 12.08
C CYS A 217 0.84 -6.84 10.90
N VAL A 218 -0.17 -6.78 10.03
CA VAL A 218 -0.18 -5.84 8.90
C VAL A 218 -1.27 -4.82 9.15
N LEU A 219 -0.90 -3.55 9.16
CA LEU A 219 -1.82 -2.42 9.15
C LEU A 219 -1.85 -1.89 7.71
N SER A 220 -2.92 -2.17 6.96
CA SER A 220 -3.10 -1.57 5.63
C SER A 220 -3.58 -0.13 5.81
N ILE A 221 -2.65 0.82 5.74
CA ILE A 221 -2.86 2.23 6.06
C ILE A 221 -3.11 2.99 4.75
N GLU A 222 -4.33 3.48 4.60
CA GLU A 222 -4.84 4.07 3.38
C GLU A 222 -5.07 5.57 3.62
N PHE A 223 -4.20 6.42 3.09
CA PHE A 223 -4.38 7.87 3.15
C PHE A 223 -5.29 8.34 2.02
N LYS A 224 -6.37 9.05 2.36
CA LYS A 224 -7.12 9.80 1.36
C LYS A 224 -6.17 10.80 0.71
N LYS A 225 -6.23 10.95 -0.61
CA LYS A 225 -5.36 11.88 -1.38
C LYS A 225 -5.75 13.35 -1.18
N PHE A 226 -5.66 13.83 0.06
CA PHE A 226 -5.77 15.25 0.40
C PHE A 226 -4.41 15.98 0.26
N PHE A 227 -3.32 15.22 0.15
CA PHE A 227 -1.93 15.69 0.00
C PHE A 227 -1.53 15.90 -1.46
N MET A 228 -2.44 15.69 -2.40
CA MET A 228 -2.23 15.91 -3.82
C MET A 228 -3.57 16.19 -4.52
N ASP A 229 -3.52 16.82 -5.68
CA ASP A 229 -4.65 16.86 -6.59
C ASP A 229 -4.71 15.54 -7.39
N GLU A 230 -5.84 14.82 -7.29
CA GLU A 230 -6.03 13.50 -7.92
C GLU A 230 -6.07 13.55 -9.45
N TRP A 231 -6.40 14.71 -10.03
CA TRP A 231 -6.62 14.88 -11.47
C TRP A 231 -5.39 15.45 -12.17
N THR A 232 -4.71 16.41 -11.55
CA THR A 232 -3.45 16.97 -12.11
C THR A 232 -2.24 16.17 -11.66
N GLY A 233 -2.34 15.46 -10.53
CA GLY A 233 -1.21 14.78 -9.90
C GLY A 233 -0.25 15.72 -9.16
N GLU A 234 -0.59 17.01 -9.02
CA GLU A 234 0.24 17.98 -8.30
C GLU A 234 0.26 17.66 -6.81
N ALA A 235 1.45 17.58 -6.23
CA ALA A 235 1.65 17.26 -4.82
C ALA A 235 1.69 18.50 -3.92
N ASP A 236 1.11 18.37 -2.74
CA ASP A 236 1.36 19.23 -1.61
C ASP A 236 2.49 18.64 -0.75
N VAL A 237 3.70 19.18 -0.94
CA VAL A 237 4.92 18.70 -0.28
C VAL A 237 4.86 18.88 1.24
N GLU A 238 4.19 19.93 1.74
CA GLU A 238 4.05 20.14 3.18
C GLU A 238 3.20 19.04 3.81
N GLN A 239 2.10 18.67 3.16
CA GLN A 239 1.24 17.58 3.63
C GLN A 239 1.90 16.21 3.50
N ILE A 240 2.66 15.95 2.44
CA ILE A 240 3.43 14.70 2.30
C ILE A 240 4.43 14.52 3.47
N GLU A 241 5.17 15.57 3.81
CA GLU A 241 6.12 15.53 4.92
C GLU A 241 5.41 15.47 6.28
N ALA A 242 4.26 16.14 6.43
CA ALA A 242 3.45 16.03 7.62
C ALA A 242 2.91 14.61 7.82
N ILE A 243 2.50 13.91 6.76
CA ILE A 243 2.07 12.50 6.82
C ILE A 243 3.23 11.61 7.29
N ARG A 244 4.43 11.79 6.72
CA ARG A 244 5.62 11.04 7.13
C ARG A 244 5.90 11.20 8.62
N LYS A 245 5.89 12.43 9.13
CA LYS A 245 6.07 12.74 10.55
C LYS A 245 4.96 12.16 11.43
N ALA A 246 3.72 12.21 10.96
CA ALA A 246 2.58 11.64 11.66
C ALA A 246 2.74 10.12 11.84
N LEU A 247 3.09 9.41 10.76
CA LEU A 247 3.38 7.97 10.82
C LEU A 247 4.57 7.65 11.74
N GLU A 248 5.66 8.39 11.61
CA GLU A 248 6.86 8.25 12.45
C GLU A 248 6.53 8.40 13.95
N SER A 249 5.63 9.32 14.29
CA SER A 249 5.21 9.56 15.67
C SER A 249 4.49 8.37 16.33
N THR A 250 3.92 7.45 15.54
CA THR A 250 3.21 6.25 16.04
C THR A 250 4.17 5.13 16.46
N ILE A 251 5.39 5.13 15.95
CA ILE A 251 6.33 4.00 16.04
C ILE A 251 6.66 3.66 17.51
N PRO A 252 7.02 4.60 18.40
CA PRO A 252 7.37 4.24 19.77
C PRO A 252 6.22 3.56 20.51
N GLY A 253 4.98 4.00 20.28
CA GLY A 253 3.79 3.41 20.89
C GLY A 253 3.53 2.00 20.37
N VAL A 254 3.59 1.83 19.05
CA VAL A 254 3.41 0.53 18.37
C VAL A 254 4.44 -0.50 18.84
N LEU A 255 5.73 -0.14 18.86
CA LEU A 255 6.79 -1.06 19.28
C LEU A 255 6.67 -1.43 20.75
N ALA A 256 6.30 -0.49 21.63
CA ALA A 256 6.07 -0.78 23.03
C ALA A 256 4.90 -1.74 23.28
N GLU A 257 3.82 -1.69 22.49
CA GLU A 257 2.74 -2.68 22.59
C GLU A 257 3.15 -4.02 21.95
N LEU A 258 3.93 -4.00 20.87
CA LEU A 258 4.42 -5.22 20.21
C LEU A 258 5.31 -6.07 21.14
N GLU A 259 6.17 -5.44 21.93
CA GLU A 259 7.03 -6.08 22.93
C GLU A 259 6.26 -6.73 24.09
N ARG A 260 5.02 -6.29 24.35
CA ARG A 260 4.19 -6.78 25.47
C ARG A 260 3.27 -7.92 25.10
N LEU A 261 3.12 -8.23 23.81
CA LEU A 261 2.29 -9.34 23.35
C LEU A 261 2.85 -10.69 23.83
#